data_AF-A0A2V7PC82-F1
#
_entry.id   AF-A0A2V7PC82-F1
#
_cell.length_a   1.000
_cell.length_b   1.000
_cell.length_c   1.000
_cell.angle_alpha   90.00
_cell.angle_beta   90.00
_cell.angle_gamma   90.00
#
_symmetry.space_group_name_H-M   'P 1'
#
loop_
_entity.id
_entity.type
_entity.pdbx_description
1 polymer ?
#
loop_
_entity_poly.entity_id
_entity_poly.type
_entity_poly.pdbx_seq_one_letter_code
_entity_poly.pdbx_strand_id
1 'polypeptide(L)'
;AWNKNPEFEFTWNETSPSEAIDSRNADAIKATLSRMINEATHFLCIVGKSTAKSRWVDWEIRKAIELKKKLVGVKIDRDNTTPNALLNAGASWAMSFSQEAILKALKGV
;
A
#
# COMPACT_ATOMS: atom_id res chain seq x y z
N ALA A 1 -11.48 -18.13 3.22
CA ALA A 1 -11.78 -17.91 1.79
C ALA A 1 -10.60 -17.34 1.00
N TRP A 2 -9.63 -16.62 1.59
CA TRP A 2 -8.52 -16.00 0.83
C TRP A 2 -7.17 -16.76 0.90
N ASN A 3 -6.95 -17.57 1.93
CA ASN A 3 -5.71 -18.33 2.16
C ASN A 3 -5.66 -19.73 1.52
N LYS A 4 -6.51 -20.02 0.53
CA LYS A 4 -6.65 -21.37 -0.07
C LYS A 4 -6.32 -21.42 -1.57
N ASN A 5 -5.90 -20.31 -2.16
CA ASN A 5 -5.53 -20.28 -3.58
C ASN A 5 -4.07 -20.72 -3.74
N PRO A 6 -3.78 -21.81 -4.48
CA PRO A 6 -2.42 -22.28 -4.72
C PRO A 6 -1.62 -21.40 -5.69
N GLU A 7 -2.26 -20.38 -6.29
CA GLU A 7 -1.62 -19.50 -7.28
C GLU A 7 -0.81 -18.35 -6.67
N PHE A 8 -0.88 -18.10 -5.35
CA PHE A 8 -0.07 -17.08 -4.70
C PHE A 8 0.26 -17.43 -3.24
N GLU A 9 1.44 -17.01 -2.79
CA GLU A 9 1.85 -17.06 -1.39
C GLU A 9 1.54 -15.70 -0.74
N PHE A 10 0.66 -15.68 0.27
CA PHE A 10 0.38 -14.48 1.04
C PHE A 10 1.33 -14.40 2.25
N THR A 11 2.32 -13.52 2.16
CA THR A 11 3.09 -13.09 3.34
C THR A 11 2.43 -11.85 3.93
N TRP A 12 1.81 -12.01 5.11
CA TRP A 12 1.27 -10.91 5.90
C TRP A 12 2.31 -10.42 6.89
N ASN A 13 2.73 -9.17 6.75
CA ASN A 13 3.53 -8.49 7.75
C ASN A 13 2.73 -7.28 8.25
N GLU A 14 2.03 -7.45 9.37
CA GLU A 14 1.37 -6.34 10.05
C GLU A 14 2.43 -5.49 10.74
N THR A 15 2.87 -4.44 10.05
CA THR A 15 3.64 -3.38 10.68
C THR A 15 2.68 -2.21 10.84
N SER A 16 1.93 -2.20 11.94
CA SER A 16 1.28 -0.99 12.42
C SER A 16 2.25 -0.31 13.38
N PRO A 17 3.15 0.57 12.90
CA PRO A 17 4.03 1.27 13.82
C PRO A 17 3.18 2.12 14.75
N SER A 18 3.09 1.72 16.03
CA SER A 18 2.61 2.58 17.12
C SER A 18 3.57 3.75 17.39
N GLU A 19 4.75 3.68 16.79
CA GLU A 19 5.82 4.67 16.83
C GLU A 19 5.57 5.80 15.84
N ALA A 20 5.84 7.03 16.25
CA ALA A 20 5.83 8.17 15.35
C ALA A 20 6.93 8.03 14.29
N ILE A 21 6.69 8.47 13.04
CA ILE A 21 7.64 8.32 11.92
C ILE A 21 8.98 9.07 12.14
N ASP A 22 9.00 10.00 13.09
CA ASP A 22 10.13 10.81 13.54
C ASP A 22 10.73 10.31 14.86
N SER A 23 10.32 9.16 15.38
CA SER A 23 10.91 8.57 16.58
C SER A 23 12.27 7.93 16.29
N ARG A 24 13.12 7.81 17.33
CA ARG A 24 14.45 7.17 17.24
C ARG A 24 14.40 5.72 16.76
N ASN A 25 13.25 5.05 16.94
CA ASN A 25 13.03 3.67 16.51
C ASN A 25 12.47 3.57 15.08
N ALA A 26 12.03 4.69 14.49
CA ALA A 26 11.41 4.70 13.17
C ALA A 26 12.39 4.30 12.06
N ASP A 27 13.69 4.54 12.21
CA ASP A 27 14.68 4.22 11.19
C ASP A 27 14.85 2.71 10.99
N ALA A 28 14.84 1.94 12.09
CA ALA A 28 14.87 0.49 12.02
C ALA A 28 13.62 -0.07 11.32
N ILE A 29 12.44 0.50 11.62
CA ILE A 29 11.17 0.13 10.99
C ILE A 29 11.21 0.48 9.49
N LYS A 30 11.66 1.69 9.14
CA LYS A 30 11.81 2.13 7.75
C LYS A 30 12.78 1.24 6.96
N ALA A 31 13.86 0.77 7.58
CA ALA A 31 14.82 -0.12 6.93
C ALA A 31 14.17 -1.46 6.59
N THR A 32 13.47 -2.08 7.54
CA THR A 32 12.74 -3.34 7.31
C THR A 32 11.66 -3.18 6.24
N LEU A 33 10.82 -2.14 6.34
CA LEU A 33 9.76 -1.86 5.36
C LEU A 33 10.33 -1.57 3.97
N SER A 34 11.42 -0.81 3.87
CA SER A 34 12.07 -0.52 2.59
C SER A 34 12.57 -1.79 1.91
N ARG A 35 13.14 -2.74 2.67
CA ARG A 35 13.57 -4.03 2.12
C ARG A 35 12.38 -4.82 1.56
N MET A 36 11.28 -4.89 2.31
CA MET A 36 10.07 -5.59 1.87
C MET A 36 9.45 -4.96 0.62
N ILE A 37 9.33 -3.62 0.59
CA ILE A 37 8.83 -2.90 -0.59
C ILE A 37 9.75 -3.17 -1.78
N ASN A 38 11.08 -3.20 -1.56
CA ASN A 38 12.05 -3.48 -2.62
C ASN A 38 11.94 -4.89 -3.19
N GLU A 39 11.63 -5.89 -2.38
CA GLU A 39 11.41 -7.27 -2.84
C GLU A 39 10.08 -7.44 -3.58
N ALA A 40 9.09 -6.61 -3.26
CA ALA A 40 7.78 -6.66 -3.90
C ALA A 40 7.80 -6.15 -5.37
N THR A 41 6.84 -6.63 -6.16
CA THR A 41 6.60 -6.14 -7.54
C THR A 41 5.51 -5.05 -7.57
N HIS A 42 4.54 -5.14 -6.68
CA HIS A 42 3.41 -4.22 -6.56
C HIS A 42 3.33 -3.68 -5.13
N PHE A 43 2.85 -2.46 -5.00
CA PHE A 43 2.51 -1.83 -3.73
C PHE A 43 1.02 -1.53 -3.72
N LEU A 44 0.28 -2.19 -2.83
CA LEU A 44 -1.16 -2.03 -2.69
C LEU A 44 -1.48 -1.21 -1.43
N CYS A 45 -2.14 -0.08 -1.62
CA CYS A 45 -2.57 0.81 -0.55
C CYS A 45 -4.10 0.75 -0.39
N ILE A 46 -4.56 0.33 0.78
CA ILE A 46 -5.99 0.37 1.13
C ILE A 46 -6.32 1.76 1.71
N VAL A 47 -7.18 2.49 1.00
CA VAL A 47 -7.55 3.87 1.31
C VAL A 47 -8.83 3.90 2.14
N GLY A 48 -8.65 4.15 3.43
CA GLY A 48 -9.66 4.43 4.44
C GLY A 48 -9.70 5.92 4.84
N LYS A 49 -10.54 6.24 5.83
CA LYS A 49 -10.79 7.64 6.28
C LYS A 49 -9.55 8.35 6.82
N SER A 50 -8.62 7.62 7.44
CA SER A 50 -7.40 8.18 8.06
C SER A 50 -6.16 8.05 7.17
N THR A 51 -6.23 7.28 6.08
CA THR A 51 -5.07 6.93 5.24
C THR A 51 -4.38 8.17 4.68
N ALA A 52 -5.15 9.13 4.16
CA ALA A 52 -4.61 10.36 3.59
C ALA A 52 -3.92 11.30 4.61
N LYS A 53 -4.17 11.12 5.91
CA LYS A 53 -3.59 11.93 6.99
C LYS A 53 -2.34 11.29 7.60
N SER A 54 -2.05 10.03 7.26
CA SER A 54 -0.96 9.28 7.88
C SER A 54 0.38 9.64 7.22
N ARG A 55 1.31 10.19 8.01
CA ARG A 55 2.70 10.42 7.58
C ARG A 55 3.42 9.11 7.22
N TRP A 56 3.07 8.02 7.90
CA TRP A 56 3.58 6.68 7.60
C TRP A 56 3.16 6.23 6.22
N VAL A 57 1.87 6.32 5.91
CA VAL A 57 1.36 5.91 4.60
C VAL A 57 1.97 6.76 3.49
N ASP A 58 2.09 8.08 3.68
CA ASP A 58 2.76 8.95 2.71
C ASP A 58 4.21 8.53 2.46
N TRP A 59 4.97 8.20 3.51
CA TRP A 59 6.34 7.70 3.38
C TRP A 59 6.40 6.35 2.65
N GLU A 60 5.54 5.40 2.98
CA GLU A 60 5.50 4.07 2.33
C GLU A 60 5.20 4.19 0.83
N ILE A 61 4.21 5.02 0.47
CA ILE A 61 3.87 5.29 -0.93
C ILE A 61 5.06 5.93 -1.66
N ARG A 62 5.70 6.96 -1.06
CA ARG A 62 6.87 7.60 -1.67
C ARG A 62 8.03 6.63 -1.86
N LYS A 63 8.27 5.75 -0.88
CA LYS A 63 9.30 4.72 -0.98
C LYS A 63 8.99 3.72 -2.09
N ALA A 64 7.74 3.33 -2.25
CA ALA A 64 7.30 2.48 -3.36
C ALA A 64 7.48 3.16 -4.73
N ILE A 65 7.21 4.46 -4.83
CA ILE A 65 7.47 5.27 -6.05
C ILE A 65 8.97 5.32 -6.35
N GLU A 66 9.80 5.61 -5.36
CA GLU A 66 11.26 5.67 -5.47
C GLU A 66 11.83 4.34 -5.98
N LEU A 67 11.30 3.23 -5.46
CA LEU A 67 11.68 1.87 -5.85
C LEU A 67 10.95 1.38 -7.11
N LYS A 68 10.24 2.27 -7.83
CA LYS A 68 9.55 2.02 -9.11
C LYS A 68 8.57 0.85 -9.07
N LYS A 69 7.85 0.70 -7.96
CA LYS A 69 6.84 -0.34 -7.80
C LYS A 69 5.56 0.01 -8.54
N LYS A 70 4.85 -1.02 -8.99
CA LYS A 70 3.50 -0.85 -9.56
C LYS A 70 2.54 -0.49 -8.43
N LEU A 71 2.02 0.72 -8.45
CA LEU A 71 1.14 1.22 -7.41
C LEU A 71 -0.31 0.83 -7.67
N VAL A 72 -0.98 0.35 -6.62
CA VAL A 72 -2.41 0.02 -6.65
C VAL A 72 -3.10 0.68 -5.46
N GLY A 73 -4.13 1.47 -5.71
CA GLY A 73 -4.98 2.06 -4.68
C GLY A 73 -6.32 1.34 -4.60
N VAL A 74 -6.73 0.92 -3.40
CA VAL A 74 -8.04 0.28 -3.17
C VAL A 74 -8.84 1.15 -2.21
N LYS A 75 -9.91 1.78 -2.69
CA LYS A 75 -10.80 2.56 -1.84
C LYS A 75 -11.82 1.66 -1.17
N ILE A 76 -11.85 1.67 0.16
CA ILE A 76 -12.90 0.98 0.95
C ILE A 76 -14.24 1.68 0.72
N ASP A 77 -14.20 3.01 0.71
CA ASP A 77 -15.32 3.88 0.35
C ASP A 77 -14.81 4.89 -0.69
N ARG A 78 -15.61 5.12 -1.74
CA ARG A 78 -15.31 6.05 -2.83
C ARG A 78 -15.02 7.46 -2.34
N ASP A 79 -15.67 7.87 -1.24
CA ASP A 79 -15.57 9.21 -0.67
C ASP A 79 -14.33 9.39 0.21
N ASN A 80 -13.58 8.32 0.48
CA ASN A 80 -12.32 8.44 1.20
C ASN A 80 -11.33 9.28 0.39
N THR A 81 -10.70 10.23 1.08
CA THR A 81 -9.67 11.09 0.51
C THR A 81 -8.49 10.25 0.04
N THR A 82 -8.08 10.46 -1.20
CA THR A 82 -6.89 9.81 -1.76
C THR A 82 -5.63 10.42 -1.14
N PRO A 83 -4.65 9.62 -0.67
CA PRO A 83 -3.36 10.12 -0.24
C PRO A 83 -2.66 10.89 -1.36
N ASN A 84 -2.13 12.08 -1.05
CA ASN A 84 -1.50 12.95 -2.06
C ASN A 84 -0.37 12.26 -2.82
N ALA A 85 0.42 11.42 -2.15
CA ALA A 85 1.50 10.67 -2.80
C ALA A 85 1.02 9.66 -3.87
N LEU A 86 -0.23 9.22 -3.83
CA LEU A 86 -0.81 8.36 -4.88
C LEU A 86 -1.42 9.18 -6.04
N LEU A 87 -1.72 10.47 -5.82
CA LEU A 87 -2.23 11.34 -6.88
C LEU A 87 -1.13 11.57 -7.92
N ASN A 88 -1.47 11.40 -9.20
CA ASN A 88 -0.54 11.53 -10.33
C ASN A 88 0.66 10.56 -10.33
N ALA A 89 0.68 9.56 -9.45
CA ALA A 89 1.76 8.58 -9.37
C ALA A 89 1.60 7.39 -10.34
N GLY A 90 0.61 7.44 -11.25
CA GLY A 90 0.32 6.35 -12.19
C GLY A 90 -0.29 5.10 -11.54
N ALA A 91 -0.91 5.25 -10.37
CA ALA A 91 -1.53 4.12 -9.66
C ALA A 91 -2.80 3.62 -10.36
N SER A 92 -2.97 2.30 -10.41
CA SER A 92 -4.23 1.66 -10.79
C SER A 92 -5.21 1.69 -9.61
N TRP A 93 -6.51 1.83 -9.88
CA TRP A 93 -7.52 2.01 -8.83
C TRP A 93 -8.58 0.92 -8.82
N ALA A 94 -8.84 0.37 -7.64
CA ALA A 94 -10.04 -0.37 -7.32
C ALA A 94 -10.96 0.52 -6.47
N MET A 95 -12.16 0.80 -6.98
CA MET A 95 -13.14 1.67 -6.31
C MET A 95 -14.09 0.90 -5.38
N SER A 96 -13.86 -0.41 -5.22
CA SER A 96 -14.59 -1.29 -4.30
C SER A 96 -13.63 -2.32 -3.71
N PHE A 97 -13.85 -2.70 -2.45
CA PHE A 97 -13.12 -3.78 -1.79
C PHE A 97 -13.66 -5.16 -2.21
N SER A 98 -13.66 -5.44 -3.51
CA SER A 98 -14.03 -6.74 -4.08
C SER A 98 -12.81 -7.40 -4.72
N GLN A 99 -12.73 -8.73 -4.65
CA GLN A 99 -11.61 -9.48 -5.23
C GLN A 99 -11.42 -9.18 -6.72
N GLU A 100 -12.52 -9.09 -7.47
CA GLU A 100 -12.49 -8.79 -8.91
C GLU A 100 -11.89 -7.40 -9.20
N ALA A 101 -12.33 -6.36 -8.49
CA ALA A 101 -11.83 -5.01 -8.69
C ALA A 101 -10.33 -4.90 -8.34
N ILE A 102 -9.90 -5.58 -7.27
CA ILE A 102 -8.50 -5.62 -6.85
C ILE A 102 -7.64 -6.35 -7.89
N LEU A 103 -8.08 -7.51 -8.38
CA LEU A 103 -7.37 -8.27 -9.41
C LEU A 103 -7.25 -7.48 -10.72
N LYS A 104 -8.29 -6.76 -11.11
CA LYS A 104 -8.27 -5.88 -12.28
C LYS A 104 -7.23 -4.77 -12.11
N ALA A 105 -7.24 -4.09 -10.96
CA ALA A 105 -6.29 -3.03 -10.66
C ALA A 105 -4.83 -3.52 -10.61
N LEU A 106 -4.58 -4.73 -10.08
CA LEU A 106 -3.25 -5.36 -10.08
C LEU A 106 -2.74 -5.66 -11.49
N LYS A 107 -3.62 -6.07 -12.40
CA LYS A 107 -3.25 -6.33 -13.81
C LYS A 107 -3.03 -5.04 -14.62
N GLY A 108 -3.48 -3.88 -14.11
CA GLY A 108 -3.34 -2.59 -14.80
C GLY A 108 -4.20 -2.44 -16.05
N VAL A 109 -5.35 -3.12 -16.08
CA VAL A 109 -6.35 -3.15 -17.18
C VAL A 109 -7.71 -2.61 -16.74
#